data_AF-A0A4D7H2K8-F1
#
_entry.id   AF-A0A4D7H2K8-F1
#
_cell.length_a   1.000
_cell.length_b   1.000
_cell.length_c   1.000
_cell.angle_alpha   90.00
_cell.angle_beta   90.00
_cell.angle_gamma   90.00
#
_symmetry.space_group_name_H-M   'P 1'
#
loop_
_entity.id
_entity.type
_entity.pdbx_description
1 polymer ?
#
loop_
_entity_poly.entity_id
_entity_poly.type
_entity_poly.pdbx_seq_one_letter_code
_entity_poly.pdbx_strand_id
1 'polypeptide(L)'
;MTLAVPLSERFREAAEEWADTRLMDPEDACEVKAEQALLEVEHLVSGAHEVEFAVEDGELRYEPSDELAALLSSHAERTGVDEATVLGLHVDLFARVFLDDDAKRPSNAPPK
;
A
#
# COMPACT_ATOMS: atom_id res chain seq x y z
N MET A 1 16.89 6.09 1.84
CA MET A 1 17.30 4.69 1.59
C MET A 1 16.15 4.01 0.88
N THR A 2 16.33 3.50 -0.34
CA THR A 2 15.25 2.84 -1.08
C THR A 2 15.12 1.38 -0.68
N LEU A 3 13.91 0.97 -0.27
CA LEU A 3 13.54 -0.39 0.05
C LEU A 3 12.92 -1.07 -1.18
N ALA A 4 13.24 -2.35 -1.35
CA ALA A 4 12.67 -3.23 -2.36
C ALA A 4 11.82 -4.29 -1.66
N VAL A 5 10.51 -4.25 -1.87
CA VAL A 5 9.53 -5.05 -1.13
C VAL A 5 8.78 -5.97 -2.10
N PRO A 6 9.00 -7.28 -2.06
CA PRO A 6 8.21 -8.22 -2.84
C PRO A 6 6.73 -8.17 -2.42
N LEU A 7 5.83 -7.91 -3.36
CA LEU A 7 4.40 -7.92 -3.10
C LEU A 7 3.92 -9.36 -2.87
N SER A 8 3.20 -9.57 -1.75
CA SER A 8 2.70 -10.90 -1.39
C SER A 8 1.61 -11.39 -2.35
N GLU A 9 1.38 -12.70 -2.39
CA GLU A 9 0.25 -13.28 -3.12
C GLU A 9 -1.09 -12.69 -2.66
N ARG A 10 -1.25 -12.52 -1.34
CA ARG A 10 -2.44 -11.89 -0.74
C ARG A 10 -2.68 -10.48 -1.27
N PHE A 11 -1.61 -9.70 -1.45
CA PHE A 11 -1.69 -8.35 -1.98
C PHE A 11 -2.12 -8.36 -3.44
N ARG A 12 -1.51 -9.23 -4.26
CA ARG A 12 -1.81 -9.38 -5.68
C ARG A 12 -3.25 -9.83 -5.90
N GLU A 13 -3.73 -10.82 -5.14
CA GLU A 13 -5.15 -11.24 -5.16
C GLU A 13 -6.10 -10.08 -4.86
N ALA A 14 -5.76 -9.22 -3.89
CA ALA A 14 -6.59 -8.07 -3.54
C ALA A 14 -6.56 -6.98 -4.63
N ALA A 15 -5.44 -6.81 -5.32
CA ALA A 15 -5.33 -5.93 -6.49
C ALA A 15 -6.14 -6.49 -7.67
N GLU A 16 -6.09 -7.80 -7.92
CA GLU A 16 -6.90 -8.47 -8.95
C GLU A 16 -8.40 -8.31 -8.68
N GLU A 17 -8.85 -8.53 -7.45
CA GLU A 17 -10.26 -8.34 -7.07
C GLU A 17 -10.72 -6.88 -7.26
N TRP A 18 -9.84 -5.93 -6.95
CA TRP A 18 -10.07 -4.51 -7.19
C TRP A 18 -10.17 -4.19 -8.68
N ALA A 19 -9.25 -4.74 -9.48
CA ALA A 19 -9.20 -4.61 -10.92
C ALA A 19 -10.50 -5.11 -11.56
N ASP A 20 -10.94 -6.31 -11.18
CA ASP A 20 -12.17 -6.95 -11.66
C ASP A 20 -13.41 -6.11 -11.33
N THR A 21 -13.50 -5.60 -10.09
CA THR A 21 -14.64 -4.79 -9.64
C THR A 21 -14.74 -3.46 -10.39
N ARG A 22 -13.61 -2.91 -10.86
CA ARG A 22 -13.53 -1.58 -11.49
C ARG A 22 -13.26 -1.63 -12.99
N LEU A 23 -13.16 -2.82 -13.60
CA LEU A 23 -12.77 -3.01 -14.99
C LEU A 23 -11.45 -2.27 -15.32
N MET A 24 -10.49 -2.38 -14.41
CA MET A 24 -9.16 -1.73 -14.45
C MET A 24 -8.09 -2.77 -14.83
N ASP A 25 -6.96 -2.32 -15.35
CA ASP A 25 -5.81 -3.19 -15.59
C ASP A 25 -5.24 -3.73 -14.27
N PRO A 26 -4.85 -5.02 -14.16
CA PRO A 26 -4.29 -5.56 -12.93
C PRO A 26 -3.00 -4.88 -12.45
N GLU A 27 -2.15 -4.40 -13.37
CA GLU A 27 -0.92 -3.68 -13.02
C GLU A 27 -1.25 -2.30 -12.44
N ASP A 28 -2.14 -1.55 -13.10
CA ASP A 28 -2.66 -0.26 -12.60
C ASP A 28 -3.32 -0.44 -11.22
N ALA A 29 -4.10 -1.51 -11.04
CA ALA A 29 -4.73 -1.81 -9.76
C ALA A 29 -3.70 -2.10 -8.67
N CYS A 30 -2.59 -2.76 -9.02
CA CYS A 30 -1.50 -3.02 -8.10
C CYS A 30 -0.84 -1.71 -7.63
N GLU A 31 -0.58 -0.78 -8.55
CA GLU A 31 -0.05 0.55 -8.24
C GLU A 31 -1.00 1.33 -7.32
N VAL A 32 -2.29 1.40 -7.67
CA VAL A 32 -3.30 2.09 -6.85
C VAL A 32 -3.34 1.50 -5.44
N LYS A 33 -3.33 0.18 -5.31
CA LYS A 33 -3.36 -0.47 -4.00
C LYS A 33 -2.08 -0.22 -3.20
N ALA A 34 -0.93 -0.16 -3.87
CA ALA A 34 0.35 0.14 -3.24
C ALA A 34 0.39 1.59 -2.75
N GLU A 35 -0.08 2.53 -3.56
CA GLU A 35 -0.24 3.94 -3.20
C GLU A 35 -1.10 4.07 -1.94
N GLN A 36 -2.30 3.49 -1.95
CA GLN A 36 -3.23 3.58 -0.81
C GLN A 36 -2.62 2.98 0.46
N ALA A 37 -1.95 1.83 0.37
CA ALA A 37 -1.30 1.21 1.51
C ALA A 37 -0.14 2.07 2.05
N LEU A 38 0.71 2.60 1.17
CA LEU A 38 1.83 3.45 1.56
C LEU A 38 1.36 4.78 2.15
N LEU A 39 0.35 5.42 1.57
CA LEU A 39 -0.25 6.64 2.08
C LEU A 39 -0.77 6.47 3.50
N GLU A 40 -1.47 5.36 3.80
CA GLU A 40 -1.94 5.12 5.17
C GLU A 40 -0.80 4.89 6.14
N VAL A 41 0.20 4.10 5.76
CA VAL A 41 1.37 3.84 6.62
C VAL A 41 2.11 5.14 6.92
N GLU A 42 2.38 5.96 5.92
CA GLU A 42 3.02 7.26 6.09
C GLU A 42 2.16 8.23 6.88
N HIS A 43 0.87 8.33 6.56
CA HIS A 43 -0.04 9.21 7.28
C HIS A 43 -0.08 8.90 8.79
N LEU A 44 -0.08 7.61 9.15
CA LEU A 44 -0.09 7.17 10.54
C LEU A 44 1.23 7.42 11.29
N VAL A 45 2.35 7.52 10.59
CA VAL A 45 3.70 7.60 11.19
C VAL A 45 4.28 9.01 11.11
N SER A 46 4.32 9.58 9.90
CA SER A 46 4.91 10.90 9.61
C SER A 46 3.85 11.99 9.42
N GLY A 47 2.60 11.61 9.14
CA GLY A 47 1.54 12.55 8.76
C GLY A 47 1.60 13.00 7.31
N ALA A 48 2.42 12.37 6.46
CA ALA A 48 2.46 12.69 5.04
C ALA A 48 1.13 12.35 4.34
N HIS A 49 0.89 13.01 3.21
CA HIS A 49 -0.33 12.89 2.41
C HIS A 49 -0.04 12.55 0.94
N GLU A 50 1.23 12.38 0.60
CA GLU A 50 1.73 12.08 -0.73
C GLU A 50 2.90 11.11 -0.60
N VAL A 51 3.03 10.18 -1.55
CA VAL A 51 4.13 9.21 -1.62
C VAL A 51 4.61 9.08 -3.05
N GLU A 52 5.91 8.87 -3.22
CA GLU A 52 6.53 8.53 -4.49
C GLU A 52 7.06 7.10 -4.42
N PHE A 53 6.66 6.25 -5.36
CA PHE A 53 7.02 4.84 -5.39
C PHE A 53 6.98 4.30 -6.82
N ALA A 54 7.46 3.08 -7.00
CA ALA A 54 7.30 2.32 -8.25
C ALA A 54 6.93 0.87 -7.95
N VAL A 55 6.10 0.26 -8.80
CA VAL A 55 5.84 -1.19 -8.77
C VAL A 55 6.35 -1.78 -10.08
N GLU A 56 7.33 -2.66 -10.01
CA GLU A 56 7.93 -3.30 -11.18
C GLU A 56 8.16 -4.78 -10.88
N ASP A 57 7.81 -5.68 -11.81
CA ASP A 57 8.02 -7.13 -11.69
C ASP A 57 7.47 -7.75 -10.38
N GLY A 58 6.40 -7.17 -9.82
CA GLY A 58 5.80 -7.61 -8.56
C GLY A 58 6.57 -7.18 -7.30
N GLU A 59 7.45 -6.20 -7.43
CA GLU A 59 8.24 -5.59 -6.35
C GLU A 59 7.90 -4.10 -6.23
N LEU A 60 7.62 -3.67 -4.99
CA LEU A 60 7.43 -2.27 -4.63
C LEU A 60 8.79 -1.65 -4.28
N ARG A 61 9.15 -0.55 -4.96
CA ARG A 61 10.31 0.28 -4.63
C ARG A 61 9.86 1.56 -3.98
N TYR A 62 10.38 1.81 -2.78
CA TYR A 62 9.90 2.90 -1.97
C TYR A 62 10.99 3.49 -1.08
N GLU A 63 11.03 4.82 -1.00
CA GLU A 63 11.86 5.55 -0.05
C GLU A 63 10.97 6.12 1.06
N PRO A 64 11.00 5.55 2.29
CA PRO A 64 10.19 6.03 3.39
C PRO A 64 10.68 7.40 3.90
N SER A 65 9.77 8.14 4.54
CA SER A 65 10.12 9.31 5.34
C SER A 65 11.12 8.98 6.45
N ASP A 66 11.80 9.99 7.00
CA ASP A 66 12.75 9.79 8.10
C ASP A 66 12.07 9.15 9.33
N GLU A 67 10.83 9.55 9.62
CA GLU A 67 10.02 9.00 10.70
C GLU A 67 9.67 7.53 10.46
N LEU A 68 9.22 7.18 9.24
CA LEU A 68 8.90 5.80 8.91
C LEU A 68 10.16 4.94 8.85
N ALA A 69 11.27 5.45 8.31
CA ALA A 69 12.56 4.76 8.30
C ALA A 69 13.03 4.42 9.73
N ALA A 70 12.91 5.37 10.66
CA ALA A 70 13.26 5.16 12.06
C ALA A 70 12.37 4.10 12.73
N LEU A 71 11.06 4.10 12.44
CA LEU A 71 10.13 3.09 12.95
C LEU A 71 10.46 1.70 12.40
N LEU A 72 10.65 1.58 11.09
CA LEU A 72 10.98 0.32 10.42
C LEU A 72 12.27 -0.27 10.97
N SER A 73 13.31 0.56 11.14
CA SER A 73 14.59 0.14 11.73
C SER A 73 14.42 -0.36 13.17
N SER A 74 13.65 0.35 14.00
CA SER A 74 13.37 -0.10 15.38
C SER A 74 12.63 -1.45 15.43
N HIS A 75 11.67 -1.66 14.52
CA HIS A 75 10.95 -2.92 14.42
C HIS A 75 11.84 -4.06 13.91
N ALA A 76 12.66 -3.79 12.89
CA ALA A 76 13.64 -4.71 12.34
C ALA A 76 14.60 -5.21 13.42
N GLU A 77 15.21 -4.30 14.18
CA GLU A 77 16.12 -4.64 15.29
C GLU A 77 15.44 -5.49 16.37
N ARG A 78 14.19 -5.16 16.73
CA ARG A 78 13.43 -5.86 17.78
C ARG A 78 13.02 -7.27 17.39
N THR A 79 12.82 -7.53 16.11
CA THR A 79 12.21 -8.77 15.59
C THR A 79 13.21 -9.65 14.84
N GLY A 80 14.36 -9.11 14.45
CA GLY A 80 15.39 -9.83 13.71
C GLY A 80 15.06 -10.04 12.23
N VAL A 81 14.15 -9.24 11.66
CA VAL A 81 13.89 -9.19 10.21
C VAL A 81 14.41 -7.87 9.62
N ASP A 82 14.54 -7.78 8.30
CA ASP A 82 14.93 -6.53 7.62
C ASP A 82 13.77 -5.54 7.49
N GLU A 83 14.10 -4.26 7.26
CA GLU A 83 13.13 -3.17 7.15
C GLU A 83 12.15 -3.35 5.99
N ALA A 84 12.60 -3.94 4.87
CA ALA A 84 11.76 -4.22 3.70
C ALA A 84 10.66 -5.24 4.05
N THR A 85 11.00 -6.26 4.83
CA THR A 85 10.06 -7.26 5.35
C THR A 85 9.05 -6.61 6.29
N VAL A 86 9.49 -5.74 7.20
CA VAL A 86 8.58 -5.01 8.11
C VAL A 86 7.60 -4.15 7.31
N LEU A 87 8.10 -3.39 6.33
CA LEU A 87 7.27 -2.56 5.46
C LEU A 87 6.27 -3.42 4.66
N GLY A 88 6.72 -4.54 4.11
CA GLY A 88 5.85 -5.49 3.40
C GLY A 88 4.70 -6.01 4.26
N LEU A 89 4.95 -6.32 5.53
CA LEU A 89 3.90 -6.70 6.48
C LEU A 89 2.90 -5.57 6.75
N HIS A 90 3.35 -4.31 6.76
CA HIS A 90 2.47 -3.15 6.93
C HIS A 90 1.63 -2.90 5.67
N VAL A 91 2.24 -2.99 4.49
CA VAL A 91 1.53 -2.89 3.20
C VAL A 91 0.47 -4.00 3.06
N ASP A 92 0.80 -5.23 3.44
CA ASP A 92 -0.13 -6.38 3.42
C ASP A 92 -1.32 -6.22 4.36
N LEU A 93 -1.16 -5.49 5.46
CA LEU A 93 -2.25 -5.19 6.39
C LEU A 93 -3.35 -4.37 5.69
N PHE A 94 -2.96 -3.45 4.81
CA PHE A 94 -3.87 -2.57 4.07
C PHE A 94 -4.37 -3.18 2.74
N ALA A 95 -3.83 -4.33 2.31
CA ALA A 95 -4.16 -4.98 1.04
C ALA A 95 -5.67 -5.09 0.76
N ARG A 96 -6.50 -5.37 1.78
CA ARG A 96 -7.95 -5.55 1.61
C ARG A 96 -8.81 -4.45 2.21
N VAL A 97 -8.23 -3.49 2.92
CA VAL A 97 -8.96 -2.46 3.67
C VAL A 97 -9.87 -1.63 2.77
N PHE A 98 -9.43 -1.36 1.54
CA PHE A 98 -10.15 -0.52 0.60
C PHE A 98 -11.19 -1.26 -0.26
N LEU A 99 -11.30 -2.60 -0.18
CA LEU A 99 -12.20 -3.35 -1.05
C LEU A 99 -13.68 -3.00 -0.85
N ASP A 100 -14.09 -2.66 0.38
CA ASP A 100 -15.45 -2.26 0.71
C ASP A 100 -15.68 -0.74 0.55
N ASP A 101 -16.37 -0.38 -0.53
CA ASP A 101 -17.38 0.68 -0.60
C ASP A 101 -17.06 2.10 -0.04
N ASP A 102 -15.86 2.63 -0.26
CA ASP A 102 -15.68 4.09 -0.40
C ASP A 102 -16.42 4.66 -1.64
N ALA A 103 -17.15 3.79 -2.35
CA ALA A 103 -18.21 4.13 -3.29
C ALA A 103 -19.57 4.41 -2.61
N LYS A 104 -19.62 4.84 -1.35
CA LYS A 104 -20.80 5.56 -0.83
C LYS A 104 -20.98 6.85 -1.62
N ARG A 105 -21.79 6.77 -2.67
CA ARG A 105 -22.29 7.90 -3.44
C ARG A 105 -22.73 8.99 -2.45
N PRO A 106 -22.29 10.25 -2.60
CA PRO A 106 -22.78 11.33 -1.76
C PRO A 106 -24.31 11.33 -1.82
N SER A 107 -24.97 11.52 -0.67
CA SER A 107 -26.44 11.58 -0.55
C SER A 107 -27.12 12.46 -1.60
N ASN A 108 -26.39 13.43 -2.20
CA ASN A 108 -26.91 14.41 -3.14
C ASN A 108 -26.66 14.12 -4.62
N ALA A 109 -26.18 12.93 -5.00
CA ALA A 109 -25.96 12.63 -6.40
C ALA A 109 -27.29 12.30 -7.15
N PRO A 110 -27.51 12.84 -8.36
CA PRO A 110 -28.80 12.72 -9.08
C PRO A 110 -29.16 11.28 -9.50
N PRO A 111 -30.45 10.87 -9.58
CA PRO A 111 -30.83 9.49 -9.91
C PRO A 111 -30.41 9.07 -11.35
N LYS A 112 -30.26 7.77 -11.59
CA LYS A 112 -30.02 7.19 -12.94
C LYS A 112 -31.25 7.29 -13.82
#